data_AF-A0A8X6TYM6-F1
#
_entry.id   AF-A0A8X6TYM6-F1
#
_cell.length_a   1.000
_cell.length_b   1.000
_cell.length_c   1.000
_cell.angle_alpha   90.00
_cell.angle_beta   90.00
_cell.angle_gamma   90.00
#
_symmetry.space_group_name_H-M   'P 1'
#
loop_
_entity.id
_entity.type
_entity.pdbx_description
1 polymer ?
#
loop_
_entity_poly.entity_id
_entity_poly.type
_entity_poly.pdbx_seq_one_letter_code
_entity_poly.pdbx_strand_id
1 'polypeptide(L)'
;MAGRNNGKSGGTITKPVIGKKAAKPSLTDEVVLRLGKLAFEIEKFCKSSANIEWGIFEDEIYIFQLRPISNVAPETDYELNHEFDESLRCENEYFTIADIGEVMPGAISPLGIDIIKKYSSAVIKVHQGNCDAFKTETYTSPNHSSFMNHMMLKVMEMIAPAGIESHDSKSLMISIFGRILDDPELISYAKERFKTQRRKPVMEFLKTYVKRVSETLSAKNVKEKIDNYHLNFMKINTPKESFTALTKSLSSPDFIEVSN
;
A
#
# COMPACT_ATOMS: atom_id res chain seq x y z
N MET A 1 -46.24 49.00 41.13
CA MET A 1 -46.41 48.32 39.82
C MET A 1 -45.24 48.71 38.93
N ALA A 2 -44.20 47.89 38.87
CA ALA A 2 -43.05 48.12 38.01
C ALA A 2 -43.21 47.27 36.74
N GLY A 3 -43.34 47.94 35.59
CA GLY A 3 -43.36 47.29 34.29
C GLY A 3 -41.98 46.72 33.98
N ARG A 4 -41.90 45.39 33.79
CA ARG A 4 -40.72 44.71 33.27
C ARG A 4 -40.69 44.88 31.75
N ASN A 5 -39.86 45.80 31.28
CA ASN A 5 -39.33 45.76 29.92
C ASN A 5 -38.32 44.60 29.85
N ASN A 6 -38.73 43.47 29.27
CA ASN A 6 -37.82 42.37 28.94
C ASN A 6 -37.33 42.54 27.49
N GLY A 7 -36.29 43.34 27.31
CA GLY A 7 -35.45 43.27 26.11
C GLY A 7 -34.73 41.93 26.06
N LYS A 8 -35.23 41.00 25.27
CA LYS A 8 -34.49 39.82 24.80
C LYS A 8 -34.63 39.74 23.28
N SER A 9 -33.90 40.62 22.58
CA SER A 9 -33.81 40.59 21.12
C SER A 9 -32.58 39.77 20.71
N GLY A 10 -32.74 38.45 20.63
CA GLY A 10 -31.69 37.54 20.17
C GLY A 10 -32.27 36.16 19.89
N GLY A 11 -32.09 35.66 18.67
CA GLY A 11 -32.63 34.39 18.20
C GLY A 11 -32.90 34.42 16.70
N THR A 12 -33.15 33.24 16.12
CA THR A 12 -33.42 33.06 14.69
C THR A 12 -34.90 32.78 14.46
N ILE A 13 -35.48 33.32 13.40
CA ILE A 13 -36.86 33.02 12.99
C ILE A 13 -36.80 32.40 11.60
N THR A 14 -37.39 31.21 11.45
CA THR A 14 -37.52 30.55 10.15
C THR A 14 -38.74 31.11 9.43
N LYS A 15 -38.55 31.56 8.18
CA LYS A 15 -39.64 32.02 7.32
C LYS A 15 -39.58 31.29 5.99
N PRO A 16 -40.72 30.84 5.43
CA PRO A 16 -40.74 30.21 4.12
C PRO A 16 -40.39 31.22 3.03
N VAL A 17 -39.58 30.79 2.05
CA VAL A 17 -39.32 31.55 0.84
C VAL A 17 -40.42 31.21 -0.17
N ILE A 18 -41.32 32.15 -0.44
CA ILE A 18 -42.53 31.91 -1.25
C ILE A 18 -42.38 32.50 -2.67
N GLY A 19 -43.00 31.83 -3.65
CA GLY A 19 -43.22 32.36 -4.99
C GLY A 19 -41.95 32.46 -5.83
N LYS A 20 -41.86 33.50 -6.69
CA LYS A 20 -40.76 33.67 -7.66
C LYS A 20 -39.37 33.80 -7.02
N LYS A 21 -39.27 34.08 -5.70
CA LYS A 21 -37.97 34.12 -5.00
C LYS A 21 -37.36 32.73 -4.81
N ALA A 22 -38.18 31.69 -4.64
CA ALA A 22 -37.69 30.32 -4.51
C ALA A 22 -37.14 29.77 -5.84
N ALA A 23 -37.62 30.29 -6.97
CA ALA A 23 -37.21 29.91 -8.31
C ALA A 23 -36.05 30.75 -8.88
N LYS A 24 -35.50 31.68 -8.09
CA LYS A 24 -34.36 32.51 -8.50
C LYS A 24 -33.10 32.04 -7.79
N PRO A 25 -31.93 32.06 -8.47
CA PRO A 25 -30.65 31.86 -7.80
C PRO A 25 -30.50 32.80 -6.60
N SER A 26 -29.97 32.28 -5.50
CA SER A 26 -29.68 33.05 -4.29
C SER A 26 -28.52 34.04 -4.47
N LEU A 27 -27.74 33.87 -5.54
CA LEU A 27 -26.55 34.66 -5.87
C LEU A 27 -26.63 35.13 -7.33
N THR A 28 -26.00 36.27 -7.59
CA THR A 28 -25.75 36.74 -8.96
C THR A 28 -24.47 36.12 -9.50
N ASP A 29 -24.32 36.09 -10.83
CA ASP A 29 -23.10 35.57 -11.48
C ASP A 29 -21.84 36.30 -11.01
N GLU A 30 -21.93 37.62 -10.77
CA GLU A 30 -20.83 38.42 -10.25
C GLU A 30 -20.37 37.97 -8.86
N VAL A 31 -21.32 37.71 -7.96
CA VAL A 31 -21.03 37.20 -6.62
C VAL A 31 -20.43 35.80 -6.67
N VAL A 32 -20.93 34.93 -7.56
CA VAL A 32 -20.39 33.59 -7.77
C VAL A 32 -18.94 33.65 -8.24
N LEU A 33 -18.62 34.55 -9.18
CA LEU A 33 -17.25 34.75 -9.65
C LEU A 33 -16.32 35.28 -8.56
N ARG A 34 -16.79 36.22 -7.71
CA ARG A 34 -16.04 36.72 -6.55
C ARG A 34 -15.78 35.61 -5.53
N LEU A 35 -16.79 34.80 -5.23
CA LEU A 35 -16.65 33.64 -4.34
C LEU A 35 -15.66 32.62 -4.87
N GLY A 36 -15.70 32.32 -6.18
CA GLY A 36 -14.74 31.39 -6.81
C GLY A 36 -13.29 31.88 -6.72
N LYS A 37 -13.05 33.18 -6.97
CA LYS A 37 -11.71 33.78 -6.80
C LYS A 37 -11.24 33.71 -5.34
N LEU A 38 -12.12 34.03 -4.40
CA LEU A 38 -11.80 33.97 -2.97
C LEU A 38 -11.50 32.53 -2.52
N ALA A 39 -12.30 31.55 -2.95
CA ALA A 39 -12.07 30.15 -2.65
C ALA A 39 -10.72 29.65 -3.18
N PHE A 40 -10.33 30.07 -4.38
CA PHE A 40 -9.03 29.74 -4.96
C PHE A 40 -7.85 30.35 -4.18
N GLU A 41 -7.97 31.60 -3.73
CA GLU A 41 -6.94 32.23 -2.89
C GLU A 41 -6.84 31.54 -1.51
N ILE A 42 -7.98 31.14 -0.93
CA ILE A 42 -8.03 30.37 0.32
C ILE A 42 -7.37 29.00 0.15
N GLU A 43 -7.67 28.28 -0.93
CA GLU A 43 -7.05 26.97 -1.23
C GLU A 43 -5.53 27.09 -1.38
N LYS A 44 -5.06 28.10 -2.13
CA LYS A 44 -3.63 28.41 -2.26
C LYS A 44 -2.95 28.71 -0.93
N PHE A 45 -3.65 29.38 -0.02
CA PHE A 45 -3.16 29.70 1.31
C PHE A 45 -3.13 28.45 2.20
N CYS A 46 -4.20 27.65 2.20
CA CYS A 46 -4.33 26.44 3.00
C CYS A 46 -3.53 25.24 2.50
N LYS A 47 -3.04 25.28 1.25
CA LYS A 47 -2.33 24.17 0.58
C LYS A 47 -3.12 22.86 0.59
N SER A 48 -4.44 22.95 0.70
CA SER A 48 -5.36 21.82 0.81
C SER A 48 -6.78 22.27 0.50
N SER A 49 -7.62 21.33 0.09
CA SER A 49 -9.05 21.59 -0.09
C SER A 49 -9.70 21.91 1.26
N ALA A 50 -10.59 22.91 1.26
CA ALA A 50 -11.21 23.43 2.47
C ALA A 50 -12.73 23.53 2.35
N ASN A 51 -13.41 23.28 3.48
CA ASN A 51 -14.81 23.57 3.69
C ASN A 51 -14.92 24.98 4.29
N ILE A 52 -15.71 25.84 3.63
CA ILE A 52 -15.79 27.27 3.93
C ILE A 52 -17.25 27.61 4.28
N GLU A 53 -17.47 28.09 5.50
CA GLU A 53 -18.73 28.74 5.87
C GLU A 53 -18.59 30.24 5.66
N TRP A 54 -19.50 30.83 4.90
CA TRP A 54 -19.44 32.22 4.48
C TRP A 54 -20.84 32.86 4.45
N GLY A 55 -20.87 34.19 4.36
CA GLY A 55 -22.09 34.98 4.18
C GLY A 55 -21.82 36.27 3.43
N ILE A 56 -22.89 36.95 3.03
CA ILE A 56 -22.82 38.26 2.37
C ILE A 56 -23.58 39.29 3.19
N PHE A 57 -22.97 40.44 3.40
CA PHE A 57 -23.59 41.60 4.01
C PHE A 57 -23.10 42.85 3.29
N GLU A 58 -24.02 43.72 2.86
CA GLU A 58 -23.71 44.97 2.13
C GLU A 58 -22.75 44.75 0.93
N ASP A 59 -23.01 43.73 0.12
CA ASP A 59 -22.19 43.31 -1.04
C ASP A 59 -20.76 42.84 -0.72
N GLU A 60 -20.41 42.70 0.55
CA GLU A 60 -19.14 42.15 1.01
C GLU A 60 -19.27 40.69 1.47
N ILE A 61 -18.26 39.88 1.15
CA ILE A 61 -18.20 38.46 1.50
C ILE A 61 -17.44 38.31 2.81
N TYR A 62 -18.05 37.65 3.79
CA TYR A 62 -17.46 37.35 5.09
C TYR A 62 -17.26 35.85 5.25
N ILE A 63 -16.09 35.45 5.76
CA ILE A 63 -15.79 34.05 6.10
C ILE A 63 -16.04 33.86 7.60
N PHE A 64 -16.91 32.91 7.95
CA PHE A 64 -17.25 32.59 9.34
C PHE A 64 -16.44 31.41 9.87
N GLN A 65 -16.24 30.39 9.03
CA GLN A 65 -15.48 29.21 9.39
C GLN A 65 -14.69 28.68 8.20
N LEU A 66 -13.49 28.19 8.48
CA LEU A 66 -12.62 27.53 7.52
C LEU A 66 -12.12 26.23 8.14
N ARG A 67 -12.41 25.08 7.51
CA ARG A 67 -11.98 23.75 7.98
C ARG A 67 -11.32 22.98 6.85
N PRO A 68 -10.16 22.33 7.05
CA PRO A 68 -9.62 21.40 6.06
C PRO A 68 -10.60 20.26 5.77
N ILE A 69 -10.72 19.86 4.51
CA ILE A 69 -11.47 18.66 4.15
C ILE A 69 -10.56 17.46 4.42
N SER A 70 -10.87 16.68 5.45
CA SER A 70 -10.07 15.52 5.85
C SER A 70 -10.13 14.32 4.90
N ASN A 71 -11.08 14.32 3.96
CA ASN A 71 -11.37 13.16 3.12
C ASN A 71 -10.95 13.33 1.64
N VAL A 72 -10.36 14.49 1.29
CA VAL A 72 -9.86 14.74 -0.06
C VAL A 72 -8.65 15.66 0.09
N ALA A 73 -7.47 15.07 0.30
CA ALA A 73 -6.28 15.74 -0.21
C ALA A 73 -6.37 15.56 -1.74
N PRO A 74 -6.45 16.63 -2.54
CA PRO A 74 -6.26 16.49 -3.98
C PRO A 74 -4.81 16.02 -4.15
N GLU A 75 -4.65 14.75 -4.51
CA GLU A 75 -3.32 14.21 -4.75
C GLU A 75 -2.68 15.03 -5.87
N THR A 76 -1.56 15.66 -5.54
CA THR A 76 -0.72 16.34 -6.51
C THR A 76 -0.15 15.32 -7.49
N ASP A 77 0.25 15.74 -8.69
CA ASP A 77 0.99 14.86 -9.61
C ASP A 77 2.24 14.27 -8.93
N TYR A 78 2.82 14.97 -7.95
CA TYR A 78 3.90 14.42 -7.14
C TYR A 78 3.42 13.26 -6.26
N GLU A 79 2.33 13.42 -5.52
CA GLU A 79 1.76 12.37 -4.67
C GLU A 79 1.30 11.17 -5.51
N LEU A 80 0.63 11.40 -6.65
CA LEU A 80 0.25 10.34 -7.59
C LEU A 80 1.46 9.57 -8.16
N ASN A 81 2.54 10.28 -8.51
CA ASN A 81 3.75 9.64 -9.04
C ASN A 81 4.60 8.96 -7.95
N HIS A 82 4.35 9.27 -6.67
CA HIS A 82 5.05 8.68 -5.51
C HIS A 82 4.09 7.94 -4.58
N GLU A 83 2.91 7.55 -5.09
CA GLU A 83 1.83 6.89 -4.34
C GLU A 83 2.24 5.48 -3.90
N PHE A 84 3.26 4.93 -4.55
CA PHE A 84 3.86 3.66 -4.18
C PHE A 84 4.62 3.79 -2.86
N ASP A 85 4.24 2.98 -1.86
CA ASP A 85 4.99 2.83 -0.61
C ASP A 85 6.40 2.21 -0.85
N GLU A 86 6.72 1.82 -2.08
CA GLU A 86 7.98 1.22 -2.49
C GLU A 86 8.40 1.72 -3.88
N SER A 87 9.71 1.80 -4.12
CA SER A 87 10.22 2.13 -5.45
C SER A 87 9.83 1.05 -6.46
N LEU A 88 9.29 1.50 -7.60
CA LEU A 88 9.14 0.64 -8.78
C LEU A 88 10.51 0.37 -9.39
N ARG A 89 10.71 -0.85 -9.89
CA ARG A 89 11.96 -1.21 -10.58
C ARG A 89 12.02 -0.64 -12.00
N CYS A 90 10.85 -0.49 -12.63
CA CYS A 90 10.67 0.10 -13.95
C CYS A 90 9.23 0.61 -14.11
N GLU A 91 8.97 1.41 -15.14
CA GLU A 91 7.65 1.95 -15.45
C GLU A 91 6.62 0.84 -15.79
N ASN A 92 7.08 -0.27 -16.38
CA ASN A 92 6.22 -1.37 -16.82
C ASN A 92 6.22 -2.55 -15.80
N GLU A 93 5.97 -2.26 -14.52
CA GLU A 93 5.72 -3.32 -13.53
C GLU A 93 4.23 -3.67 -13.44
N TYR A 94 3.94 -4.97 -13.45
CA TYR A 94 2.58 -5.50 -13.34
C TYR A 94 2.37 -6.10 -11.95
N PHE A 95 1.32 -5.64 -11.28
CA PHE A 95 0.95 -6.07 -9.94
C PHE A 95 -0.36 -6.84 -9.94
N THR A 96 -0.50 -7.76 -8.99
CA THR A 96 -1.75 -8.46 -8.73
C THR A 96 -2.00 -8.60 -7.24
N ILE A 97 -3.27 -8.53 -6.86
CA ILE A 97 -3.76 -8.92 -5.52
C ILE A 97 -4.36 -10.33 -5.54
N ALA A 98 -4.29 -11.05 -6.67
CA ALA A 98 -4.77 -12.43 -6.75
C ALA A 98 -4.04 -13.28 -5.68
N ASP A 99 -4.79 -14.16 -5.02
CA ASP A 99 -4.38 -14.95 -3.85
C ASP A 99 -4.12 -14.08 -2.59
N ILE A 100 -3.19 -13.13 -2.66
CA ILE A 100 -2.79 -12.33 -1.49
C ILE A 100 -3.92 -11.44 -0.95
N GLY A 101 -4.83 -11.00 -1.80
CA GLY A 101 -6.03 -10.24 -1.40
C GLY A 101 -7.08 -11.09 -0.69
N GLU A 102 -7.05 -12.43 -0.83
CA GLU A 102 -7.88 -13.32 -0.01
C GLU A 102 -7.23 -13.55 1.36
N VAL A 103 -5.91 -13.78 1.38
CA VAL A 103 -5.16 -14.06 2.61
C VAL A 103 -4.98 -12.81 3.47
N MET A 104 -4.78 -11.65 2.83
CA MET A 104 -4.47 -10.36 3.46
C MET A 104 -5.26 -9.23 2.76
N PRO A 105 -6.60 -9.19 2.92
CA PRO A 105 -7.48 -8.27 2.19
C PRO A 105 -7.35 -6.78 2.58
N GLY A 106 -6.77 -6.50 3.74
CA GLY A 106 -6.72 -5.15 4.30
C GLY A 106 -5.31 -4.57 4.35
N ALA A 107 -5.25 -3.27 4.63
CA ALA A 107 -4.01 -2.58 4.93
C ALA A 107 -3.27 -3.26 6.10
N ILE A 108 -1.98 -3.49 5.91
CA ILE A 108 -1.07 -4.11 6.86
C ILE A 108 -0.24 -3.01 7.53
N SER A 109 0.09 -3.16 8.82
CA SER A 109 0.98 -2.20 9.46
C SER A 109 2.37 -2.18 8.77
N PRO A 110 3.11 -1.06 8.83
CA PRO A 110 4.47 -1.00 8.31
C PRO A 110 5.39 -2.12 8.82
N LEU A 111 5.21 -2.53 10.08
CA LEU A 111 5.93 -3.68 10.65
C LEU A 111 5.55 -5.01 9.99
N GLY A 112 4.27 -5.22 9.69
CA GLY A 112 3.81 -6.43 9.00
C GLY A 112 4.37 -6.52 7.58
N ILE A 113 4.40 -5.40 6.85
CA ILE A 113 5.00 -5.31 5.51
C ILE A 113 6.50 -5.68 5.57
N ASP A 114 7.25 -5.12 6.53
CA ASP A 114 8.68 -5.41 6.71
C ASP A 114 8.95 -6.89 7.02
N ILE A 115 8.15 -7.50 7.92
CA ILE A 115 8.27 -8.92 8.27
C ILE A 115 7.98 -9.81 7.05
N ILE A 116 6.90 -9.54 6.31
CA ILE A 116 6.50 -10.34 5.14
C ILE A 116 7.58 -10.24 4.05
N LYS A 117 8.10 -9.04 3.78
CA LYS A 117 9.16 -8.82 2.78
C LYS A 117 10.45 -9.58 3.14
N LYS A 118 10.88 -9.51 4.41
CA LYS A 118 12.08 -10.23 4.90
C LYS A 118 11.90 -11.74 4.83
N TYR A 119 10.75 -12.25 5.30
CA TYR A 119 10.44 -13.67 5.26
C TYR A 119 10.41 -14.21 3.83
N SER A 120 9.69 -13.53 2.93
CA SER A 120 9.58 -13.92 1.52
C SER A 120 10.95 -13.95 0.83
N SER A 121 11.78 -12.95 1.11
CA SER A 121 13.16 -12.88 0.60
C SER A 121 14.01 -14.06 1.06
N ALA A 122 13.86 -14.50 2.32
CA ALA A 122 14.55 -15.68 2.83
C ALA A 122 14.08 -16.96 2.13
N VAL A 123 12.76 -17.15 1.97
CA VAL A 123 12.18 -18.33 1.29
C VAL A 123 12.67 -18.44 -0.16
N ILE A 124 12.70 -17.32 -0.90
CA ILE A 124 13.16 -17.29 -2.30
C ILE A 124 14.64 -17.67 -2.41
N LYS A 125 15.49 -17.14 -1.52
CA LYS A 125 16.92 -17.49 -1.47
C LYS A 125 17.14 -18.99 -1.26
N VAL A 126 16.33 -19.62 -0.42
CA VAL A 126 16.36 -21.08 -0.20
C VAL A 126 15.85 -21.84 -1.44
N HIS A 127 14.76 -21.37 -2.05
CA HIS A 127 14.11 -22.05 -3.19
C HIS A 127 14.90 -22.01 -4.49
N GLN A 128 15.58 -20.90 -4.77
CA GLN A 128 16.27 -20.72 -6.03
C GLN A 128 17.74 -21.14 -5.95
N GLY A 129 18.26 -21.48 -4.77
CA GLY A 129 19.70 -21.49 -4.53
C GLY A 129 20.21 -20.06 -4.51
N ASN A 130 21.46 -19.83 -4.10
CA ASN A 130 22.11 -18.51 -4.16
C ASN A 130 22.29 -18.03 -5.62
N CYS A 131 21.19 -17.82 -6.36
CA CYS A 131 21.18 -17.17 -7.64
C CYS A 131 21.45 -15.69 -7.37
N ASP A 132 22.66 -15.25 -7.72
CA ASP A 132 23.15 -13.87 -7.56
C ASP A 132 22.24 -12.81 -8.20
N ALA A 133 21.27 -13.19 -9.04
CA ALA A 133 20.28 -12.27 -9.63
C ALA A 133 19.39 -11.54 -8.61
N PHE A 134 19.29 -12.05 -7.38
CA PHE A 134 18.56 -11.42 -6.27
C PHE A 134 19.47 -10.85 -5.18
N LYS A 135 20.79 -10.83 -5.38
CA LYS A 135 21.76 -10.31 -4.40
C LYS A 135 22.06 -8.82 -4.54
N THR A 136 21.53 -8.12 -5.54
CA THR A 136 21.98 -6.74 -5.83
C THR A 136 20.95 -5.64 -5.61
N GLU A 137 19.68 -5.96 -5.36
CA GLU A 137 18.67 -4.92 -5.16
C GLU A 137 18.42 -4.67 -3.68
N THR A 138 19.19 -3.74 -3.13
CA THR A 138 19.05 -3.23 -1.76
C THR A 138 17.70 -2.52 -1.53
N TYR A 139 17.05 -2.07 -2.60
CA TYR A 139 15.94 -1.11 -2.54
C TYR A 139 14.60 -1.65 -3.02
N THR A 140 14.57 -2.78 -3.74
CA THR A 140 13.32 -3.33 -4.31
C THR A 140 13.15 -4.80 -3.95
N SER A 141 12.01 -5.14 -3.35
CA SER A 141 11.65 -6.54 -3.15
C SER A 141 11.33 -7.21 -4.50
N PRO A 142 11.83 -8.43 -4.74
CA PRO A 142 11.68 -9.08 -6.04
C PRO A 142 10.27 -9.61 -6.31
N ASN A 143 9.54 -10.12 -5.32
CA ASN A 143 8.26 -10.80 -5.58
C ASN A 143 7.04 -10.04 -5.08
N HIS A 144 7.24 -9.11 -4.16
CA HIS A 144 6.16 -8.41 -3.48
C HIS A 144 6.41 -6.91 -3.52
N SER A 145 5.33 -6.15 -3.59
CA SER A 145 5.33 -4.72 -3.32
C SER A 145 4.21 -4.33 -2.38
N SER A 146 4.27 -3.11 -1.85
CA SER A 146 3.22 -2.54 -1.03
C SER A 146 2.68 -1.26 -1.68
N PHE A 147 1.36 -1.11 -1.66
CA PHE A 147 0.67 0.07 -2.14
C PHE A 147 -0.48 0.44 -1.19
N MET A 148 -0.48 1.66 -0.67
CA MET A 148 -1.39 2.09 0.41
C MET A 148 -1.46 1.08 1.57
N ASN A 149 -0.32 0.55 1.98
CA ASN A 149 -0.18 -0.52 2.97
C ASN A 149 -0.82 -1.87 2.61
N HIS A 150 -1.27 -2.08 1.37
CA HIS A 150 -1.74 -3.38 0.88
C HIS A 150 -0.60 -4.14 0.23
N MET A 151 -0.52 -5.44 0.46
CA MET A 151 0.48 -6.29 -0.19
C MET A 151 0.04 -6.68 -1.59
N MET A 152 0.96 -6.60 -2.54
CA MET A 152 0.76 -6.96 -3.94
C MET A 152 1.88 -7.89 -4.40
N LEU A 153 1.57 -8.77 -5.35
CA LEU A 153 2.52 -9.66 -6.00
C LEU A 153 2.97 -9.07 -7.34
N LYS A 154 4.28 -9.13 -7.62
CA LYS A 154 4.84 -8.79 -8.93
C LYS A 154 4.60 -9.95 -9.89
N VAL A 155 3.73 -9.74 -10.87
CA VAL A 155 3.25 -10.80 -11.77
C VAL A 155 4.41 -11.50 -12.49
N MET A 156 5.34 -10.71 -13.01
CA MET A 156 6.46 -11.20 -13.85
C MET A 156 7.46 -12.04 -13.07
N GLU A 157 7.83 -11.55 -11.89
CA GLU A 157 8.81 -12.19 -11.00
C GLU A 157 8.25 -13.51 -10.44
N MET A 158 6.94 -13.70 -10.49
CA MET A 158 6.26 -14.93 -10.13
C MET A 158 6.16 -15.92 -11.32
N ILE A 159 5.69 -15.47 -12.49
CA ILE A 159 5.37 -16.39 -13.59
C ILE A 159 6.51 -16.64 -14.56
N ALA A 160 7.44 -15.69 -14.72
CA ALA A 160 8.52 -15.81 -15.70
C ALA A 160 9.83 -16.48 -15.21
N PRO A 161 10.09 -16.80 -13.92
CA PRO A 161 11.30 -17.52 -13.46
C PRO A 161 11.64 -18.85 -14.16
N ALA A 162 10.63 -19.56 -14.66
CA ALA A 162 10.77 -20.83 -15.37
C ALA A 162 10.78 -20.66 -16.91
N GLY A 163 10.72 -19.42 -17.39
CA GLY A 163 10.48 -19.03 -18.77
C GLY A 163 8.99 -18.92 -19.07
N ILE A 164 8.54 -17.74 -19.53
CA ILE A 164 7.11 -17.40 -19.72
C ILE A 164 6.31 -18.40 -20.56
N GLU A 165 6.96 -19.09 -21.51
CA GLU A 165 6.33 -20.09 -22.38
C GLU A 165 6.27 -21.50 -21.79
N SER A 166 6.91 -21.72 -20.64
CA SER A 166 7.02 -23.03 -19.99
C SER A 166 5.66 -23.55 -19.49
N HIS A 167 5.54 -24.87 -19.37
CA HIS A 167 4.36 -25.49 -18.76
C HIS A 167 4.16 -25.04 -17.31
N ASP A 168 5.24 -24.88 -16.55
CA ASP A 168 5.19 -24.43 -15.15
C ASP A 168 4.62 -23.01 -15.04
N SER A 169 5.11 -22.10 -15.88
CA SER A 169 4.60 -20.72 -15.96
C SER A 169 3.13 -20.68 -16.36
N LYS A 170 2.71 -21.47 -17.36
CA LYS A 170 1.31 -21.56 -17.80
C LYS A 170 0.41 -22.16 -16.73
N SER A 171 0.88 -23.19 -16.01
CA SER A 171 0.16 -23.78 -14.88
C SER A 171 -0.03 -22.78 -13.74
N LEU A 172 1.01 -22.01 -13.41
CA LEU A 172 0.95 -20.99 -12.37
C LEU A 172 0.00 -19.84 -12.75
N MET A 173 0.03 -19.40 -14.02
CA MET A 173 -0.92 -18.42 -14.54
C MET A 173 -2.37 -18.88 -14.37
N ILE A 174 -2.68 -20.12 -14.77
CA ILE A 174 -4.03 -20.68 -14.60
C ILE A 174 -4.41 -20.78 -13.12
N SER A 175 -3.49 -21.21 -12.26
CA SER A 175 -3.76 -21.35 -10.82
C SER A 175 -4.12 -20.02 -10.15
N ILE A 176 -3.53 -18.91 -10.59
CA ILE A 176 -3.67 -17.61 -9.93
C ILE A 176 -4.70 -16.73 -10.62
N PHE A 177 -4.74 -16.74 -11.94
CA PHE A 177 -5.61 -15.86 -12.74
C PHE A 177 -6.80 -16.60 -13.37
N GLY A 178 -6.87 -17.93 -13.25
CA GLY A 178 -7.87 -18.75 -13.93
C GLY A 178 -7.69 -18.82 -15.46
N ARG A 179 -6.64 -18.20 -16.00
CA ARG A 179 -6.35 -18.10 -17.43
C ARG A 179 -4.86 -17.94 -17.69
N ILE A 180 -4.46 -18.18 -18.94
CA ILE A 180 -3.12 -17.83 -19.42
C ILE A 180 -3.12 -16.33 -19.74
N LEU A 181 -2.06 -15.62 -19.32
CA LEU A 181 -1.85 -14.22 -19.69
C LEU A 181 -1.17 -14.18 -21.07
N ASP A 182 -1.87 -13.62 -22.05
CA ASP A 182 -1.50 -13.58 -23.46
C ASP A 182 -1.24 -12.15 -23.98
N ASP A 183 -1.13 -11.18 -23.06
CA ASP A 183 -0.84 -9.80 -23.39
C ASP A 183 0.55 -9.66 -24.05
N PRO A 184 0.65 -9.09 -25.28
CA PRO A 184 1.93 -8.99 -25.99
C PRO A 184 2.97 -8.15 -25.27
N GLU A 185 2.56 -7.07 -24.60
CA GLU A 185 3.45 -6.18 -23.86
C GLU A 185 4.03 -6.94 -22.66
N LEU A 186 3.17 -7.63 -21.91
CA LEU A 186 3.55 -8.47 -20.78
C LEU A 186 4.55 -9.55 -21.19
N ILE A 187 4.28 -10.26 -22.28
CA ILE A 187 5.15 -11.31 -22.80
C ILE A 187 6.49 -10.74 -23.27
N SER A 188 6.46 -9.58 -23.95
CA SER A 188 7.68 -8.92 -24.42
C SER A 188 8.60 -8.52 -23.27
N TYR A 189 8.02 -7.92 -22.22
CA TYR A 189 8.73 -7.54 -21.00
C TYR A 189 9.31 -8.77 -20.29
N ALA A 190 8.52 -9.84 -20.13
CA ALA A 190 8.99 -11.07 -19.51
C ALA A 190 10.17 -11.68 -20.29
N LYS A 191 10.07 -11.73 -21.63
CA LYS A 191 11.15 -12.21 -22.50
C LYS A 191 12.38 -11.32 -22.39
N GLU A 192 12.21 -10.01 -22.26
CA GLU A 192 13.31 -9.07 -22.12
C GLU A 192 14.04 -9.22 -20.78
N ARG A 193 13.27 -9.28 -19.70
CA ARG A 193 13.77 -9.31 -18.32
C ARG A 193 14.47 -10.62 -17.97
N PHE A 194 14.05 -11.72 -18.58
CA PHE A 194 14.46 -13.08 -18.23
C PHE A 194 15.21 -13.81 -19.35
N LYS A 195 15.82 -13.08 -20.30
CA LYS A 195 16.58 -13.61 -21.46
C LYS A 195 17.58 -14.73 -21.13
N THR A 196 18.17 -14.72 -19.93
CA THR A 196 19.31 -15.57 -19.52
C THR A 196 18.96 -16.68 -18.54
N GLN A 197 17.69 -17.08 -18.42
CA GLN A 197 17.34 -18.16 -17.52
C GLN A 197 17.87 -19.51 -18.00
N ARG A 198 18.86 -20.02 -17.26
CA ARG A 198 19.36 -21.37 -17.42
C ARG A 198 18.34 -22.34 -16.84
N ARG A 199 17.73 -23.20 -17.68
CA ARG A 199 16.92 -24.31 -17.18
C ARG A 199 17.76 -25.12 -16.20
N LYS A 200 17.26 -25.28 -14.97
CA LYS A 200 17.94 -26.11 -13.97
C LYS A 200 17.99 -27.55 -14.51
N PRO A 201 19.14 -28.23 -14.43
CA PRO A 201 19.22 -29.65 -14.80
C PRO A 201 18.22 -30.47 -13.98
N VAL A 202 17.67 -31.53 -14.57
CA VAL A 202 16.72 -32.45 -13.90
C VAL A 202 17.27 -32.97 -12.56
N MET A 203 18.59 -33.15 -12.48
CA MET A 203 19.26 -33.58 -11.25
C MET A 203 19.22 -32.52 -10.13
N GLU A 204 19.29 -31.23 -10.46
CA GLU A 204 19.08 -30.17 -9.45
C GLU A 204 17.63 -30.13 -8.99
N PHE A 205 16.68 -30.30 -9.91
CA PHE A 205 15.26 -30.36 -9.58
C PHE A 205 14.95 -31.52 -8.63
N LEU A 206 15.47 -32.72 -8.90
CA LEU A 206 15.38 -33.89 -8.03
C LEU A 206 16.02 -33.64 -6.67
N LYS A 207 17.21 -33.02 -6.63
CA LYS A 207 17.85 -32.64 -5.36
C LYS A 207 17.00 -31.68 -4.55
N THR A 208 16.41 -30.66 -5.16
CA THR A 208 15.50 -29.72 -4.49
C THR A 208 14.25 -30.44 -3.98
N TYR A 209 13.68 -31.36 -4.75
CA TYR A 209 12.51 -32.13 -4.36
C TYR A 209 12.81 -33.05 -3.17
N VAL A 210 13.90 -33.79 -3.20
CA VAL A 210 14.36 -34.64 -2.09
C VAL A 210 14.66 -33.81 -0.85
N LYS A 211 15.31 -32.64 -1.00
CA LYS A 211 15.55 -31.70 0.10
C LYS A 211 14.23 -31.26 0.74
N ARG A 212 13.24 -30.84 -0.06
CA ARG A 212 11.92 -30.44 0.44
C ARG A 212 11.19 -31.56 1.19
N VAL A 213 11.23 -32.77 0.66
CA VAL A 213 10.64 -33.94 1.36
C VAL A 213 11.35 -34.17 2.68
N SER A 214 12.68 -34.11 2.72
CA SER A 214 13.45 -34.24 3.96
C SER A 214 13.20 -33.10 4.96
N GLU A 215 13.04 -31.86 4.47
CA GLU A 215 12.71 -30.68 5.28
C GLU A 215 11.30 -30.80 5.88
N THR A 216 10.34 -31.27 5.08
CA THR A 216 8.96 -31.53 5.54
C THR A 216 8.93 -32.62 6.61
N LEU A 217 9.76 -33.65 6.47
CA LEU A 217 9.96 -34.68 7.50
C LEU A 217 10.63 -34.11 8.76
N SER A 218 11.49 -33.11 8.61
CA SER A 218 12.13 -32.39 9.71
C SER A 218 11.29 -31.24 10.29
N ALA A 219 10.09 -30.99 9.77
CA ALA A 219 9.21 -29.90 10.21
C ALA A 219 8.87 -29.99 11.70
N LYS A 220 8.84 -31.20 12.28
CA LYS A 220 8.72 -31.40 13.73
C LYS A 220 9.88 -30.76 14.50
N ASN A 221 11.11 -30.93 14.02
CA ASN A 221 12.31 -30.37 14.66
C ASN A 221 12.36 -28.84 14.51
N VAL A 222 11.93 -28.31 13.34
CA VAL A 222 11.82 -26.86 13.12
C VAL A 222 10.73 -26.26 14.02
N LYS A 223 9.57 -26.91 14.11
CA LYS A 223 8.49 -26.50 15.01
C LYS A 223 8.96 -26.50 16.46
N GLU A 224 9.64 -27.55 16.91
CA GLU A 224 10.18 -27.63 18.27
C GLU A 224 11.23 -26.55 18.54
N LYS A 225 12.07 -26.19 17.55
CA LYS A 225 13.01 -25.06 17.66
C LYS A 225 12.29 -23.71 17.75
N ILE A 226 11.23 -23.49 16.98
CA ILE A 226 10.43 -22.25 17.01
C ILE A 226 9.65 -22.15 18.31
N ASP A 227 9.00 -23.22 18.75
CA ASP A 227 8.23 -23.28 20.00
C ASP A 227 9.15 -23.01 21.22
N ASN A 228 10.41 -23.43 21.13
CA ASN A 228 11.44 -23.16 22.13
C ASN A 228 12.29 -21.89 21.85
N TYR A 229 11.98 -21.14 20.78
CA TYR A 229 12.71 -19.93 20.43
C TYR A 229 12.35 -18.81 21.39
N HIS A 230 13.16 -18.66 22.43
CA HIS A 230 12.92 -17.62 23.43
C HIS A 230 13.42 -16.27 22.93
N LEU A 231 12.47 -15.43 22.50
CA LEU A 231 12.76 -14.04 22.19
C LEU A 231 13.17 -13.31 23.48
N ASN A 232 14.46 -13.07 23.64
CA ASN A 232 15.08 -12.47 24.83
C ASN A 232 14.60 -11.04 25.17
N PHE A 233 13.60 -10.46 24.48
CA PHE A 233 13.09 -9.12 24.77
C PHE A 233 12.39 -9.02 26.13
N MET A 234 11.90 -10.13 26.69
CA MET A 234 11.25 -10.17 28.00
C MET A 234 12.23 -9.92 29.19
N LYS A 235 13.54 -9.88 28.94
CA LYS A 235 14.57 -9.61 29.96
C LYS A 235 15.11 -8.17 29.89
N ILE A 236 14.48 -7.32 29.08
CA ILE A 236 15.02 -6.01 28.73
C ILE A 236 14.25 -4.92 29.47
N ASN A 237 14.99 -4.04 30.15
CA ASN A 237 14.41 -3.07 31.08
C ASN A 237 14.07 -1.72 30.42
N THR A 238 14.46 -1.51 29.16
CA THR A 238 14.21 -0.25 28.46
C THR A 238 13.56 -0.44 27.07
N PRO A 239 12.70 0.51 26.64
CA PRO A 239 12.11 0.48 25.31
C PRO A 239 13.13 0.49 24.17
N LYS A 240 14.25 1.21 24.34
CA LYS A 240 15.32 1.34 23.32
C LYS A 240 16.07 0.02 23.11
N GLU A 241 16.41 -0.67 24.18
CA GLU A 241 17.05 -1.98 24.11
C GLU A 241 16.07 -3.03 23.56
N SER A 242 14.78 -2.92 23.89
CA SER A 242 13.73 -3.80 23.36
C SER A 242 13.59 -3.65 21.84
N PHE A 243 13.51 -2.41 21.36
CA PHE A 243 13.47 -2.11 19.93
C PHE A 243 14.73 -2.62 19.21
N THR A 244 15.91 -2.43 19.82
CA THR A 244 17.18 -2.91 19.26
C THR A 244 17.24 -4.44 19.20
N ALA A 245 16.77 -5.13 20.24
CA ALA A 245 16.73 -6.58 20.30
C ALA A 245 15.76 -7.18 19.27
N LEU A 246 14.56 -6.61 19.13
CA LEU A 246 13.58 -7.01 18.11
C LEU A 246 14.14 -6.82 16.70
N THR A 247 14.75 -5.66 16.44
CA THR A 247 15.36 -5.35 15.14
C THR A 247 16.49 -6.33 14.83
N LYS A 248 17.32 -6.68 15.81
CA LYS A 248 18.42 -7.66 15.64
C LYS A 248 17.92 -9.09 15.49
N SER A 249 16.90 -9.52 16.23
CA SER A 249 16.36 -10.89 16.13
C SER A 249 15.67 -11.14 14.78
N LEU A 250 15.02 -10.11 14.23
CA LEU A 250 14.38 -10.17 12.90
C LEU A 250 15.38 -10.00 11.74
N SER A 251 16.61 -9.56 12.03
CA SER A 251 17.70 -9.38 11.05
C SER A 251 18.81 -10.42 11.21
N SER A 252 18.69 -11.33 12.17
CA SER A 252 19.73 -12.30 12.48
C SER A 252 19.79 -13.40 11.41
N PRO A 253 21.00 -13.75 10.90
CA PRO A 253 21.20 -14.92 10.05
C PRO A 253 20.79 -16.24 10.72
N ASP A 254 20.54 -16.26 12.04
CA ASP A 254 20.10 -17.46 12.77
C ASP A 254 18.76 -18.01 12.24
N PHE A 255 17.84 -17.16 11.78
CA PHE A 255 16.59 -17.62 11.14
C PHE A 255 16.84 -18.35 9.81
N ILE A 256 17.95 -18.03 9.13
CA ILE A 256 18.39 -18.67 7.90
C ILE A 256 19.08 -20.01 8.22
N GLU A 257 19.83 -20.10 9.33
CA GLU A 257 20.47 -21.36 9.76
C GLU A 257 19.49 -22.42 10.29
N VAL A 258 18.31 -22.03 10.80
CA VAL A 258 17.25 -23.00 11.16
C VAL A 258 16.66 -23.70 9.91
N SER A 259 16.88 -23.15 8.71
CA SER A 259 16.35 -23.64 7.43
C SER A 259 17.35 -24.42 6.56
N ASN A 260 18.56 -24.73 7.08
CA ASN A 260 19.55 -25.58 6.40
C ASN A 260 19.58 -27.01 6.93
#